data_AF-A0A2G1DJX0-F1
#
_entry.id   AF-A0A2G1DJX0-F1
#
_cell.length_a   1.000
_cell.length_b   1.000
_cell.length_c   1.000
_cell.angle_alpha   90.00
_cell.angle_beta   90.00
_cell.angle_gamma   90.00
#
_symmetry.space_group_name_H-M   'P 1'
#
loop_
_entity.id
_entity.type
_entity.pdbx_description
1 polymer ?
#
loop_
_entity_poly.entity_id
_entity_poly.type
_entity_poly.pdbx_seq_one_letter_code
_entity_poly.pdbx_strand_id
1 'polypeptide(L)'
;MIIKKKELIENAIFSIKIDDLGYVLSQLRDDSRMDVFDNLKDKDEWQGEDLNNTNILFTIVVAEHKLLKLFSNNVTSVVKANKRPRLLLGLSLSKEIRESTSMPGLRLIKYDKVYDPNNVEVIIPILDPIMHKDIIYSYEYIGMQGNYKEIKDRILKYYKEGIDWDKQKAILYPDVELPSKGYKKILYKVGKR
;
A
#
# COMPACT_ATOMS: atom_id res chain seq x y z
N MET A 1 2.07 6.90 -23.87
CA MET A 1 3.54 7.09 -23.79
C MET A 1 4.14 5.85 -23.15
N ILE A 2 5.40 5.48 -23.40
CA ILE A 2 6.04 4.34 -22.70
C ILE A 2 6.90 4.90 -21.57
N ILE A 3 6.58 4.56 -20.32
CA ILE A 3 7.37 4.93 -19.14
C ILE A 3 8.71 4.19 -19.18
N LYS A 4 9.79 4.94 -18.95
CA LYS A 4 11.17 4.40 -18.94
C LYS A 4 11.66 4.24 -17.50
N LYS A 5 12.55 3.26 -17.29
CA LYS A 5 13.17 2.99 -15.97
C LYS A 5 13.80 4.24 -15.32
N LYS A 6 14.39 5.13 -16.12
CA LYS A 6 15.01 6.39 -15.64
C LYS A 6 14.02 7.39 -15.03
N GLU A 7 12.73 7.21 -15.28
CA GLU A 7 11.66 8.07 -14.73
C GLU A 7 11.21 7.58 -13.36
N LEU A 8 11.57 6.36 -12.96
CA LEU A 8 11.26 5.79 -11.65
C LEU A 8 12.21 6.37 -10.59
N ILE A 9 11.96 7.62 -10.23
CA ILE A 9 12.71 8.37 -9.22
C ILE A 9 11.82 8.73 -8.03
N GLU A 10 12.43 9.07 -6.91
CA GLU A 10 11.69 9.53 -5.73
C GLU A 10 10.79 10.71 -6.07
N ASN A 11 9.55 10.68 -5.56
CA ASN A 11 8.50 11.68 -5.79
C ASN A 11 7.99 11.79 -7.23
N ALA A 12 8.39 10.89 -8.13
CA ALA A 12 7.73 10.78 -9.43
C ALA A 12 6.27 10.37 -9.25
N ILE A 13 5.38 10.99 -10.02
CA ILE A 13 3.93 10.80 -9.97
C ILE A 13 3.48 10.21 -11.31
N PHE A 14 2.73 9.13 -11.23
CA PHE A 14 2.23 8.42 -12.39
C PHE A 14 0.72 8.20 -12.29
N SER A 15 0.04 8.33 -13.42
CA SER A 15 -1.33 7.85 -13.55
C SER A 15 -1.35 6.34 -13.78
N ILE A 16 -2.38 5.68 -13.25
CA ILE A 16 -2.64 4.26 -13.42
C ILE A 16 -4.05 4.14 -14.02
N LYS A 17 -4.14 3.60 -15.24
CA LYS A 17 -5.40 3.24 -15.85
C LYS A 17 -6.00 2.02 -15.15
N ILE A 18 -7.24 2.17 -14.69
CA ILE A 18 -8.10 1.12 -14.15
C ILE A 18 -9.16 0.81 -15.19
N ASP A 19 -9.13 -0.42 -15.68
CA ASP A 19 -9.99 -0.84 -16.79
C ASP A 19 -11.47 -0.65 -16.41
N ASP A 20 -12.23 -0.13 -17.37
CA ASP A 20 -13.66 0.22 -17.26
C ASP A 20 -14.04 1.31 -16.23
N LEU A 21 -13.07 1.91 -15.53
CA LEU A 21 -13.35 2.93 -14.50
C LEU A 21 -12.69 4.29 -14.76
N GLY A 22 -11.44 4.32 -15.27
CA GLY A 22 -10.71 5.57 -15.49
C GLY A 22 -9.27 5.49 -15.01
N TYR A 23 -8.83 6.52 -14.29
CA TYR A 23 -7.44 6.72 -13.89
C TYR A 23 -7.34 7.15 -12.44
N VAL A 24 -6.30 6.69 -11.74
CA VAL A 24 -5.91 7.16 -10.41
C VAL A 24 -4.46 7.60 -10.41
N LEU A 25 -4.05 8.38 -9.41
CA LEU A 25 -2.65 8.73 -9.23
C LEU A 25 -1.92 7.78 -8.28
N SER A 26 -0.63 7.64 -8.54
CA SER A 26 0.34 7.03 -7.66
C SER A 26 1.58 7.90 -7.57
N GLN A 27 2.28 7.85 -6.45
CA GLN A 27 3.53 8.57 -6.24
C GLN A 27 4.58 7.63 -5.67
N LEU A 28 5.75 7.58 -6.32
CA LEU A 28 6.92 6.92 -5.75
C LEU A 28 7.45 7.74 -4.57
N ARG A 29 7.83 7.06 -3.51
CA ARG A 29 8.32 7.63 -2.25
C ARG A 29 9.69 7.05 -1.94
N ASP A 30 10.35 7.61 -0.94
CA ASP A 30 11.59 7.08 -0.41
C ASP A 30 11.43 5.63 0.10
N ASP A 31 12.54 4.90 0.20
CA ASP A 31 12.58 3.53 0.74
C ASP A 31 11.72 2.54 -0.07
N SER A 32 11.73 2.70 -1.41
CA SER A 32 11.00 1.86 -2.36
C SER A 32 9.51 1.73 -2.08
N ARG A 33 8.87 2.83 -1.71
CA ARG A 33 7.43 2.87 -1.45
C ARG A 33 6.67 3.55 -2.56
N MET A 34 5.39 3.23 -2.63
CA MET A 34 4.45 3.88 -3.54
C MET A 34 3.14 4.14 -2.83
N ASP A 35 2.74 5.41 -2.81
CA ASP A 35 1.38 5.82 -2.43
C ASP A 35 0.47 5.62 -3.63
N VAL A 36 -0.71 5.05 -3.43
CA VAL A 36 -1.82 5.07 -4.38
C VAL A 36 -2.94 5.91 -3.79
N PHE A 37 -3.51 6.82 -4.57
CA PHE A 37 -4.47 7.81 -4.10
C PHE A 37 -5.91 7.42 -4.46
N ASP A 38 -6.85 7.80 -3.60
CA ASP A 38 -8.29 7.69 -3.84
C ASP A 38 -8.78 8.95 -4.58
N ASN A 39 -8.55 8.98 -5.90
CA ASN A 39 -8.86 10.12 -6.77
C ASN A 39 -9.23 9.71 -8.19
N LEU A 40 -10.10 8.71 -8.34
CA LEU A 40 -10.57 8.24 -9.63
C LEU A 40 -11.09 9.39 -10.51
N LYS A 41 -10.61 9.43 -11.76
CA LYS A 41 -11.10 10.32 -12.81
C LYS A 41 -11.31 9.55 -14.11
N ASP A 42 -12.32 9.96 -14.88
CA ASP A 42 -12.61 9.36 -16.18
C ASP A 42 -11.53 9.64 -17.22
N LYS A 43 -10.86 10.80 -17.11
CA LYS A 43 -9.82 11.27 -18.03
C LYS A 43 -8.47 11.37 -17.34
N ASP A 44 -7.42 11.09 -18.09
CA ASP A 44 -6.02 11.18 -17.65
C ASP A 44 -5.50 12.63 -17.69
N GLU A 45 -6.21 13.54 -17.01
CA GLU A 45 -5.96 14.98 -16.97
C GLU A 45 -5.83 15.46 -15.52
N TRP A 46 -4.61 15.88 -15.14
CA TRP A 46 -4.24 16.10 -13.72
C TRP A 46 -3.69 17.49 -13.42
N GLN A 47 -3.89 18.45 -14.31
CA GLN A 47 -3.38 19.80 -14.14
C GLN A 47 -3.89 20.43 -12.84
N GLY A 48 -2.96 20.83 -11.96
CA GLY A 48 -3.29 21.57 -10.73
C GLY A 48 -3.73 20.70 -9.54
N GLU A 49 -3.69 19.37 -9.68
CA GLU A 49 -4.03 18.45 -8.59
C GLU A 49 -3.03 18.52 -7.43
N ASP A 50 -3.53 18.44 -6.20
CA ASP A 50 -2.72 18.50 -4.97
C ASP A 50 -2.88 17.26 -4.11
N LEU A 51 -1.90 16.36 -4.20
CA LEU A 51 -1.88 15.10 -3.47
C LEU A 51 -1.69 15.24 -1.96
N ASN A 52 -1.44 16.45 -1.44
CA ASN A 52 -1.45 16.69 0.01
C ASN A 52 -2.87 16.66 0.59
N ASN A 53 -3.88 16.98 -0.23
CA ASN A 53 -5.28 17.05 0.18
C ASN A 53 -6.10 15.83 -0.26
N THR A 54 -5.52 14.96 -1.08
CA THR A 54 -6.14 13.71 -1.54
C THR A 54 -5.96 12.59 -0.52
N ASN A 55 -6.96 11.74 -0.32
CA ASN A 55 -6.79 10.56 0.54
C ASN A 55 -5.83 9.55 -0.10
N ILE A 56 -4.96 8.95 0.72
CA ILE A 56 -4.13 7.83 0.30
C ILE A 56 -4.98 6.57 0.49
N LEU A 57 -5.16 5.80 -0.58
CA LEU A 57 -5.85 4.53 -0.55
C LEU A 57 -5.01 3.49 0.19
N PHE A 58 -3.76 3.31 -0.25
CA PHE A 58 -2.76 2.49 0.44
C PHE A 58 -1.34 2.92 0.08
N THR A 59 -0.36 2.53 0.91
CA THR A 59 1.06 2.70 0.67
C THR A 59 1.75 1.35 0.73
N ILE A 60 2.39 0.92 -0.35
CA ILE A 60 3.04 -0.39 -0.46
C ILE A 60 4.53 -0.25 -0.74
N VAL A 61 5.31 -1.26 -0.34
CA VAL A 61 6.71 -1.42 -0.77
C VAL A 61 6.71 -2.06 -2.15
N VAL A 62 7.48 -1.56 -3.09
CA VAL A 62 7.42 -1.95 -4.50
C VAL A 62 8.80 -2.26 -5.08
N ALA A 63 8.85 -3.23 -5.98
CA ALA A 63 9.96 -3.39 -6.91
C ALA A 63 9.67 -2.53 -8.15
N GLU A 64 9.99 -1.24 -8.12
CA GLU A 64 9.53 -0.22 -9.08
C GLU A 64 9.80 -0.64 -10.53
N HIS A 65 10.97 -1.23 -10.79
CA HIS A 65 11.37 -1.69 -12.13
C HIS A 65 10.44 -2.76 -12.72
N LYS A 66 9.73 -3.54 -11.88
CA LYS A 66 8.72 -4.51 -12.32
C LYS A 66 7.36 -3.86 -12.62
N LEU A 67 7.16 -2.60 -12.21
CA LEU A 67 5.89 -1.88 -12.31
C LEU A 67 5.81 -0.96 -13.53
N LEU A 68 6.77 -0.97 -14.46
CA LEU A 68 6.70 -0.14 -15.68
C LEU A 68 5.37 -0.30 -16.45
N LYS A 69 4.77 -1.49 -16.43
CA LYS A 69 3.48 -1.79 -17.08
C LYS A 69 2.25 -1.33 -16.27
N LEU A 70 2.44 -0.92 -15.02
CA LEU A 70 1.39 -0.35 -14.19
C LEU A 70 1.01 1.05 -14.67
N PHE A 71 2.03 1.84 -15.01
CA PHE A 71 1.92 3.28 -15.24
C PHE A 71 1.44 3.60 -16.65
N SER A 72 0.53 4.56 -16.75
CA SER A 72 -0.05 5.03 -18.01
C SER A 72 0.66 6.29 -18.52
N ASN A 73 0.81 7.30 -17.67
CA ASN A 73 1.56 8.51 -17.96
C ASN A 73 2.35 9.01 -16.73
N ASN A 74 3.45 9.71 -16.99
CA ASN A 74 4.20 10.47 -15.98
C ASN A 74 3.63 11.88 -15.92
N VAL A 75 3.08 12.26 -14.77
CA VAL A 75 2.36 13.52 -14.56
C VAL A 75 3.02 14.40 -13.49
N THR A 76 4.28 14.08 -13.16
CA THR A 76 5.05 14.74 -12.09
C THR A 76 5.10 16.26 -12.24
N SER A 77 5.17 16.80 -13.46
CA SER A 77 5.29 18.25 -13.70
C SER A 77 4.00 19.03 -13.50
N VAL A 78 2.83 18.38 -13.47
CA VAL A 78 1.52 19.04 -13.44
C VAL A 78 0.74 18.79 -12.15
N VAL A 79 1.23 17.89 -11.29
CA VAL A 79 0.64 17.51 -10.01
C VAL A 79 1.55 17.92 -8.87
N LYS A 80 0.98 18.50 -7.81
CA LYS A 80 1.71 18.80 -6.57
C LYS A 80 1.85 17.52 -5.73
N ALA A 81 3.10 17.10 -5.57
CA ALA A 81 3.46 15.89 -4.82
C ALA A 81 2.99 15.92 -3.35
N ASN A 82 2.57 14.76 -2.86
CA ASN A 82 2.31 14.52 -1.46
C ASN A 82 3.60 14.69 -0.64
N LYS A 83 3.54 15.50 0.41
CA LYS A 83 4.64 15.73 1.36
C LYS A 83 4.26 15.34 2.78
N ARG A 84 3.07 14.76 2.99
CA ARG A 84 2.64 14.27 4.31
C ARG A 84 3.64 13.23 4.84
N PRO A 85 3.90 13.23 6.17
CA PRO A 85 4.80 12.26 6.77
C PRO A 85 4.25 10.84 6.58
N ARG A 86 5.15 9.89 6.38
CA ARG A 86 4.79 8.47 6.25
C ARG A 86 4.43 7.90 7.61
N LEU A 87 3.51 6.94 7.61
CA LEU A 87 3.25 6.10 8.77
C LEU A 87 4.40 5.09 8.91
N LEU A 88 5.11 5.16 10.03
CA LEU A 88 6.25 4.29 10.35
C LEU A 88 5.82 3.05 11.14
N LEU A 89 4.70 2.46 10.73
CA LEU A 89 4.12 1.24 11.26
C LEU A 89 3.76 0.33 10.09
N GLY A 90 3.92 -0.98 10.26
CA GLY A 90 3.60 -1.93 9.21
C GLY A 90 3.66 -3.36 9.70
N LEU A 91 3.23 -4.27 8.84
CA LEU A 91 3.26 -5.71 9.10
C LEU A 91 4.53 -6.31 8.48
N SER A 92 5.21 -7.17 9.22
CA SER A 92 6.31 -7.99 8.70
C SER A 92 6.11 -9.45 9.10
N LEU A 93 6.88 -10.37 8.50
CA LEU A 93 6.80 -11.77 8.91
C LEU A 93 7.25 -11.93 10.36
N SER A 94 6.48 -12.69 11.13
CA SER A 94 6.89 -13.19 12.43
C SER A 94 7.89 -14.32 12.26
N LYS A 95 8.70 -14.56 13.30
CA LYS A 95 9.54 -15.77 13.40
C LYS A 95 8.70 -17.00 13.74
N GLU A 96 7.52 -16.80 14.28
CA GLU A 96 6.59 -17.86 14.68
C GLU A 96 5.76 -18.33 13.47
N ILE A 97 5.60 -19.65 13.36
CA ILE A 97 4.79 -20.29 12.33
C ILE A 97 3.37 -20.48 12.87
N ARG A 98 2.37 -20.13 12.07
CA ARG A 98 0.96 -20.38 12.39
C ARG A 98 0.64 -21.85 12.15
N GLU A 99 0.15 -22.54 13.17
CA GLU A 99 -0.25 -23.95 13.07
C GLU A 99 -1.34 -24.17 12.01
N SER A 100 -2.27 -23.22 11.87
CA SER A 100 -3.41 -23.33 10.94
C SER A 100 -3.02 -23.30 9.47
N THR A 101 -1.88 -22.71 9.11
CA THR A 101 -1.45 -22.54 7.70
C THR A 101 -0.08 -23.13 7.41
N SER A 102 0.69 -23.54 8.42
CA SER A 102 2.12 -23.87 8.30
C SER A 102 2.98 -22.76 7.70
N MET A 103 2.50 -21.51 7.74
CA MET A 103 3.19 -20.33 7.22
C MET A 103 3.59 -19.38 8.36
N PRO A 104 4.61 -18.53 8.20
CA PRO A 104 4.91 -17.50 9.18
C PRO A 104 3.70 -16.60 9.45
N GLY A 105 3.50 -16.24 10.72
CA GLY A 105 2.53 -15.22 11.09
C GLY A 105 2.96 -13.83 10.64
N LEU A 106 2.11 -12.83 10.84
CA LEU A 106 2.48 -11.42 10.73
C LEU A 106 2.69 -10.83 12.12
N ARG A 107 3.62 -9.90 12.23
CA ARG A 107 3.88 -9.10 13.43
C ARG A 107 3.69 -7.62 13.13
N LEU A 108 3.18 -6.87 14.11
CA LEU A 108 3.10 -5.41 14.01
C LEU A 108 4.40 -4.80 14.49
N ILE A 109 5.03 -3.99 13.66
CA ILE A 109 6.30 -3.34 13.96
C ILE A 109 6.23 -1.83 13.75
N LYS A 110 7.08 -1.12 14.49
CA LYS A 110 7.49 0.25 14.22
C LYS A 110 8.93 0.23 13.71
N TYR A 111 9.22 1.06 12.72
CA TYR A 111 10.52 1.09 12.04
C TYR A 111 10.93 2.53 11.73
N ASP A 112 12.20 2.75 11.38
CA ASP A 112 12.72 4.09 11.08
C ASP A 112 12.42 4.54 9.65
N LYS A 113 12.81 5.76 9.28
CA LYS A 113 12.60 6.29 7.92
C LYS A 113 13.13 5.35 6.83
N VAL A 114 14.27 4.71 7.08
CA VAL A 114 14.81 3.63 6.24
C VAL A 114 14.48 2.33 6.93
N TYR A 115 13.84 1.41 6.19
CA TYR A 115 13.51 0.11 6.76
C TYR A 115 14.78 -0.76 6.87
N ASP A 116 15.15 -1.12 8.10
CA ASP A 116 16.15 -2.15 8.38
C ASP A 116 15.47 -3.27 9.16
N PRO A 117 15.34 -4.49 8.60
CA PRO A 117 14.71 -5.62 9.28
C PRO A 117 15.39 -6.02 10.60
N ASN A 118 16.65 -5.63 10.81
CA ASN A 118 17.40 -5.88 12.05
C ASN A 118 17.19 -4.80 13.12
N ASN A 119 16.67 -3.63 12.74
CA ASN A 119 16.44 -2.50 13.63
C ASN A 119 14.97 -2.08 13.59
N VAL A 120 14.12 -2.92 14.17
CA VAL A 120 12.68 -2.68 14.28
C VAL A 120 12.21 -2.83 15.73
N GLU A 121 11.26 -1.99 16.13
CA GLU A 121 10.53 -2.14 17.39
C GLU A 121 9.33 -3.07 17.14
N VAL A 122 9.34 -4.26 17.74
CA VAL A 122 8.21 -5.19 17.67
C VAL A 122 7.16 -4.77 18.69
N ILE A 123 5.97 -4.38 18.21
CA ILE A 123 4.84 -3.97 19.06
C ILE A 123 3.99 -5.20 19.41
N ILE A 124 3.66 -6.03 18.42
CA ILE A 124 2.95 -7.30 18.61
C ILE A 124 3.72 -8.39 17.87
N PRO A 125 4.24 -9.43 18.57
CA PRO A 125 5.14 -10.43 17.98
C PRO A 125 4.45 -11.41 17.03
N ILE A 126 3.17 -11.68 17.22
CA ILE A 126 2.35 -12.46 16.30
C ILE A 126 0.90 -11.96 16.37
N LEU A 127 0.30 -11.72 15.20
CA LEU A 127 -1.08 -11.28 15.09
C LEU A 127 -2.00 -12.49 15.07
N ASP A 128 -2.84 -12.61 16.09
CA ASP A 128 -4.04 -13.45 16.06
C ASP A 128 -5.08 -12.94 15.04
N PRO A 129 -5.66 -13.82 14.20
CA PRO A 129 -6.63 -13.48 13.14
C PRO A 129 -7.94 -12.88 13.66
N ILE A 130 -8.37 -13.23 14.88
CA ILE A 130 -9.64 -12.78 15.47
C ILE A 130 -9.38 -11.53 16.31
N MET A 131 -8.47 -11.62 17.28
CA MET A 131 -8.19 -10.53 18.23
C MET A 131 -7.55 -9.31 17.56
N HIS A 132 -6.77 -9.51 16.50
CA HIS A 132 -6.06 -8.42 15.82
C HIS A 132 -6.57 -8.15 14.41
N LYS A 133 -7.80 -8.57 14.09
CA LYS A 133 -8.45 -8.39 12.78
C LYS A 133 -8.32 -6.95 12.25
N ASP A 134 -8.59 -5.96 13.10
CA ASP A 134 -8.50 -4.53 12.74
C ASP A 134 -7.07 -4.06 12.43
N ILE A 135 -6.05 -4.65 13.08
CA ILE A 135 -4.64 -4.35 12.79
C ILE A 135 -4.27 -4.93 11.43
N ILE A 136 -4.68 -6.18 11.15
CA ILE A 136 -4.44 -6.83 9.86
C ILE A 136 -5.12 -6.04 8.73
N TYR A 137 -6.31 -5.48 8.97
CA TYR A 137 -7.00 -4.61 8.02
C TYR A 137 -6.26 -3.28 7.78
N SER A 138 -5.78 -2.66 8.84
CA SER A 138 -5.35 -1.26 8.80
C SER A 138 -3.91 -1.05 8.37
N TYR A 139 -3.06 -2.05 8.56
CA TYR A 139 -1.64 -1.95 8.26
C TYR A 139 -1.26 -2.75 7.02
N GLU A 140 -0.32 -2.20 6.26
CA GLU A 140 0.21 -2.82 5.04
C GLU A 140 1.35 -3.76 5.39
N TYR A 141 1.42 -4.88 4.66
CA TYR A 141 2.56 -5.77 4.74
C TYR A 141 3.73 -5.15 3.96
N ILE A 142 4.88 -5.02 4.62
CA ILE A 142 6.07 -4.38 4.04
C ILE A 142 6.88 -5.35 3.13
N GLY A 143 6.22 -6.38 2.63
CA GLY A 143 6.76 -7.23 1.57
C GLY A 143 6.78 -6.50 0.24
N MET A 144 7.85 -6.70 -0.53
CA MET A 144 8.04 -6.01 -1.79
C MET A 144 7.08 -6.52 -2.88
N GLN A 145 6.23 -5.63 -3.39
CA GLN A 145 5.24 -5.89 -4.44
C GLN A 145 5.85 -5.70 -5.82
N GLY A 146 5.82 -6.74 -6.65
CA GLY A 146 6.33 -6.69 -8.02
C GLY A 146 5.30 -6.99 -9.11
N ASN A 147 4.08 -7.37 -8.72
CA ASN A 147 3.04 -7.79 -9.65
C ASN A 147 2.07 -6.64 -9.92
N TYR A 148 2.26 -5.95 -11.05
CA TYR A 148 1.41 -4.80 -11.40
C TYR A 148 -0.07 -5.19 -11.55
N LYS A 149 -0.39 -6.44 -11.93
CA LYS A 149 -1.78 -6.89 -12.08
C LYS A 149 -2.47 -6.94 -10.73
N GLU A 150 -1.81 -7.46 -9.71
CA GLU A 150 -2.37 -7.53 -8.35
C GLU A 150 -2.62 -6.15 -7.74
N ILE A 151 -1.75 -5.18 -8.05
CA ILE A 151 -1.97 -3.78 -7.64
C ILE A 151 -3.21 -3.20 -8.35
N LYS A 152 -3.35 -3.40 -9.66
CA LYS A 152 -4.53 -2.96 -10.41
C LYS A 152 -5.81 -3.64 -9.92
N ASP A 153 -5.78 -4.94 -9.68
CA ASP A 153 -6.93 -5.71 -9.19
C ASP A 153 -7.38 -5.21 -7.82
N ARG A 154 -6.44 -4.88 -6.92
CA ARG A 154 -6.75 -4.29 -5.61
C ARG A 154 -7.45 -2.93 -5.76
N ILE A 155 -6.96 -2.06 -6.64
CA ILE A 155 -7.59 -0.76 -6.92
C ILE A 155 -8.99 -0.95 -7.52
N LEU A 156 -9.13 -1.83 -8.51
CA LEU A 156 -10.41 -2.15 -9.16
C LEU A 156 -11.43 -2.66 -8.14
N LYS A 157 -11.01 -3.59 -7.26
CA LYS A 157 -11.84 -4.14 -6.20
C LYS A 157 -12.27 -3.05 -5.21
N TYR A 158 -11.39 -2.14 -4.85
CA TYR A 158 -11.75 -1.00 -4.01
C TYR A 158 -12.87 -0.16 -4.63
N TYR A 159 -12.75 0.25 -5.89
CA TYR A 159 -13.79 1.09 -6.50
C TYR A 159 -15.10 0.34 -6.80
N LYS A 160 -15.06 -0.96 -7.09
CA LYS A 160 -16.26 -1.77 -7.34
C LYS A 160 -16.98 -2.19 -6.06
N GLU A 161 -16.23 -2.64 -5.06
CA GLU A 161 -16.76 -3.31 -3.87
C GLU A 161 -16.57 -2.50 -2.58
N GLY A 162 -15.72 -1.46 -2.60
CA GLY A 162 -15.29 -0.69 -1.42
C GLY A 162 -14.40 -1.50 -0.48
N ILE A 163 -13.71 -2.51 -0.99
CA ILE A 163 -12.83 -3.41 -0.24
C ILE A 163 -11.37 -3.14 -0.64
N ASP A 164 -10.61 -2.59 0.29
CA ASP A 164 -9.15 -2.44 0.16
C ASP A 164 -8.43 -3.59 0.89
N TRP A 165 -7.94 -4.58 0.14
CA TRP A 165 -7.31 -5.76 0.71
C TRP A 165 -6.07 -6.22 -0.06
N ASP A 166 -4.95 -6.37 0.65
CA ASP A 166 -3.72 -6.94 0.09
C ASP A 166 -3.84 -8.46 -0.05
N LYS A 167 -3.64 -8.96 -1.26
CA LYS A 167 -3.67 -10.39 -1.55
C LYS A 167 -2.57 -11.17 -0.81
N GLN A 168 -1.44 -10.55 -0.49
CA GLN A 168 -0.40 -11.21 0.32
C GLN A 168 -0.92 -11.49 1.74
N LYS A 169 -1.72 -10.57 2.31
CA LYS A 169 -2.38 -10.81 3.60
C LYS A 169 -3.38 -11.95 3.51
N ALA A 170 -4.10 -12.10 2.40
CA ALA A 170 -5.02 -13.23 2.19
C ALA A 170 -4.31 -14.59 2.19
N ILE A 171 -3.06 -14.67 1.72
CA ILE A 171 -2.27 -15.91 1.72
C ILE A 171 -1.81 -16.25 3.14
N LEU A 172 -1.35 -15.25 3.90
CA LEU A 172 -0.84 -15.44 5.25
C LEU A 172 -1.95 -15.63 6.29
N TYR A 173 -3.12 -15.03 6.05
CA TYR A 173 -4.29 -14.99 6.91
C TYR A 173 -5.58 -15.33 6.12
N PRO A 174 -5.71 -16.57 5.61
CA PRO A 174 -6.89 -16.99 4.84
C PRO A 174 -8.17 -17.09 5.69
N ASP A 175 -8.00 -17.20 7.01
CA ASP A 175 -9.04 -17.28 8.03
C ASP A 175 -9.56 -15.91 8.49
N VAL A 176 -8.93 -14.82 8.02
CA VAL A 176 -9.42 -13.46 8.22
C VAL A 176 -10.40 -13.12 7.11
N GLU A 177 -11.66 -12.88 7.47
CA GLU A 177 -12.67 -12.37 6.55
C GLU A 177 -12.22 -11.07 5.87
N LEU A 178 -12.80 -10.73 4.72
CA LEU A 178 -12.53 -9.45 4.10
C LEU A 178 -13.10 -8.29 4.95
N PRO A 179 -12.44 -7.12 4.97
CA PRO A 179 -13.01 -5.96 5.64
C PRO A 179 -14.34 -5.59 4.98
N SER A 180 -15.28 -5.10 5.80
CA SER A 180 -16.56 -4.60 5.31
C SER A 180 -16.37 -3.46 4.30
N LYS A 181 -17.32 -3.30 3.39
CA LYS A 181 -17.34 -2.17 2.44
C LYS A 181 -17.16 -0.84 3.16
N GLY A 182 -16.16 -0.05 2.77
CA GLY A 182 -15.87 1.25 3.36
C GLY A 182 -15.29 1.20 4.78
N TYR A 183 -14.70 0.07 5.18
CA TYR A 183 -14.02 -0.07 6.47
C TYR A 183 -13.02 1.07 6.69
N LYS A 184 -13.08 1.69 7.87
CA LYS A 184 -12.18 2.78 8.24
C LYS A 184 -10.98 2.19 8.98
N LYS A 185 -9.80 2.29 8.36
CA LYS A 185 -8.52 1.87 8.96
C LYS A 185 -8.32 2.54 10.32
N ILE A 186 -7.93 1.76 11.32
CA ILE A 186 -7.63 2.25 12.67
C ILE A 186 -6.17 2.71 12.76
N LEU A 187 -5.92 3.67 13.66
CA LEU A 187 -4.58 4.03 14.09
C LEU A 187 -4.30 3.37 15.43
N TYR A 188 -3.38 2.42 15.43
CA TYR A 188 -2.83 1.81 16.63
C TYR A 188 -2.20 2.90 17.50
N LYS A 189 -2.79 3.10 18.67
CA LYS A 189 -2.23 4.00 19.69
C LYS A 189 -1.11 3.23 20.39
N VAL A 190 0.14 3.57 20.08
CA VAL A 190 1.26 3.13 20.91
C VAL A 190 1.04 3.75 22.29
N GLY A 191 0.73 2.92 23.29
CA GLY A 191 0.57 3.38 24.66
C GLY A 191 1.85 4.10 25.07
N LYS A 192 1.73 5.37 25.47
CA LYS A 192 2.81 6.06 26.18
C LYS A 192 3.06 5.24 27.45
N ARG A 193 4.21 4.58 27.53
CA ARG A 193 4.79 4.20 28.81
C ARG A 193 5.31 5.46 29.49
#